data_AF-A0A510UVU2-F1
#
_entry.id   AF-A0A510UVU2-F1
#
_cell.length_a   1.000
_cell.length_b   1.000
_cell.length_c   1.000
_cell.angle_alpha   90.00
_cell.angle_beta   90.00
_cell.angle_gamma   90.00
#
_symmetry.space_group_name_H-M   'P 1'
#
loop_
_entity.id
_entity.type
_entity.pdbx_description
1 polymer ?
#
loop_
_entity_poly.entity_id
_entity_poly.type
_entity_poly.pdbx_seq_one_letter_code
_entity_poly.pdbx_strand_id
1 'polypeptide(L)'
;MTRVSSPDPQRDEVRAAVRQALSVAVATGLYGVSFGALSVAAGLSLGQTMALSLLMFSGGSQFAFIGVVGSAGTPAAAVATAGLLGVRNGLYGPQVAPLLGAHGGRRLLAAQLTIDESTAVGTAHPPGPAARAGFWWTGAGVFALWNLFTLGGALLGDALGDPRRYGLDAAAAAAFLALVWPRLTGAQGRLARLVAAAAVVAALATTPFLPAGVPVLLAAAVAILVGMLTPVQPPGSGIQPDPRAARDPATRQDDEPEEGARP
;
A
#
# COMPACT_ATOMS: atom_id res chain seq x y z
N MET A 1 1.77 -47.01 -12.03
CA MET A 1 0.60 -46.15 -11.77
C MET A 1 0.99 -45.00 -10.86
N THR A 2 1.44 -43.89 -11.44
CA THR A 2 1.70 -42.63 -10.71
C THR A 2 0.36 -41.96 -10.46
N ARG A 3 -0.10 -41.92 -9.20
CA ARG A 3 -1.25 -41.09 -8.80
C ARG A 3 -0.90 -39.63 -9.12
N VAL A 4 -1.44 -39.11 -10.21
CA VAL A 4 -1.54 -37.66 -10.41
C VAL A 4 -2.34 -37.14 -9.23
N SER A 5 -1.67 -36.43 -8.33
CA SER A 5 -2.30 -35.87 -7.14
C SER A 5 -3.26 -34.78 -7.60
N SER A 6 -4.56 -34.97 -7.40
CA SER A 6 -5.55 -33.94 -7.69
C SER A 6 -5.18 -32.64 -6.94
N PRO A 7 -5.26 -31.47 -7.57
CA PRO A 7 -4.97 -30.20 -6.90
C PRO A 7 -5.81 -30.06 -5.63
N ASP A 8 -5.17 -29.71 -4.51
CA ASP A 8 -5.83 -29.43 -3.24
C ASP A 8 -6.26 -27.95 -3.27
N PRO A 9 -7.56 -27.64 -3.44
CA PRO A 9 -8.02 -26.28 -3.71
C PRO A 9 -7.55 -25.26 -2.67
N GLN A 10 -7.47 -25.68 -1.40
CA GLN A 10 -7.02 -24.82 -0.31
C GLN A 10 -5.53 -24.47 -0.41
N ARG A 11 -4.70 -25.42 -0.88
CA ARG A 11 -3.26 -25.16 -1.10
C ARG A 11 -3.05 -24.21 -2.27
N ASP A 12 -3.87 -24.31 -3.30
CA ASP A 12 -3.78 -23.45 -4.48
C ASP A 12 -4.17 -22.01 -4.14
N GLU A 13 -5.20 -21.82 -3.34
CA GLU A 13 -5.58 -20.50 -2.80
C GLU A 13 -4.45 -19.88 -1.95
N VAL A 14 -3.84 -20.67 -1.05
CA VAL A 14 -2.71 -20.20 -0.24
C VAL A 14 -1.52 -19.82 -1.13
N ARG A 15 -1.19 -20.62 -2.15
CA ARG A 15 -0.12 -20.32 -3.10
C ARG A 15 -0.40 -19.05 -3.89
N ALA A 16 -1.64 -18.84 -4.31
CA ALA A 16 -2.06 -17.63 -5.01
C ALA A 16 -1.90 -16.39 -4.11
N ALA A 17 -2.36 -16.47 -2.86
CA ALA A 17 -2.20 -15.42 -1.86
C ALA A 17 -0.72 -15.08 -1.61
N VAL A 18 0.15 -16.09 -1.51
CA VAL A 18 1.60 -15.88 -1.34
C VAL A 18 2.22 -15.24 -2.58
N ARG A 19 1.84 -15.67 -3.79
CA ARG A 19 2.34 -15.05 -5.04
C ARG A 19 1.94 -13.58 -5.13
N GLN A 20 0.70 -13.26 -4.79
CA GLN A 20 0.21 -11.89 -4.70
C GLN A 20 1.01 -11.10 -3.67
N ALA A 21 1.21 -11.67 -2.47
CA ALA A 21 1.97 -11.07 -1.39
C ALA A 21 3.41 -10.71 -1.81
N LEU A 22 4.10 -11.63 -2.49
CA LEU A 22 5.47 -11.40 -2.98
C LEU A 22 5.52 -10.29 -4.04
N SER A 23 4.56 -10.25 -4.96
CA SER A 23 4.47 -9.18 -5.96
C SER A 23 4.26 -7.82 -5.29
N VAL A 24 3.36 -7.73 -4.31
CA VAL A 24 3.12 -6.51 -3.52
C VAL A 24 4.36 -6.12 -2.70
N ALA A 25 5.05 -7.10 -2.11
CA ALA A 25 6.27 -6.87 -1.34
C ALA A 25 7.40 -6.28 -2.19
N VAL A 26 7.63 -6.80 -3.40
CA VAL A 26 8.63 -6.25 -4.32
C VAL A 26 8.25 -4.84 -4.75
N ALA A 27 7.02 -4.64 -5.21
CA ALA A 27 6.55 -3.33 -5.68
C ALA A 27 6.63 -2.26 -4.57
N THR A 28 6.25 -2.60 -3.35
CA THR A 28 6.27 -1.68 -2.20
C THR A 28 7.69 -1.48 -1.68
N GLY A 29 8.46 -2.56 -1.57
CA GLY A 29 9.84 -2.52 -1.09
C GLY A 29 10.71 -1.59 -1.92
N LEU A 30 10.57 -1.57 -3.25
CA LEU A 30 11.33 -0.69 -4.14
C LEU A 30 11.20 0.80 -3.78
N TYR A 31 10.05 1.23 -3.24
CA TYR A 31 9.87 2.60 -2.77
C TYR A 31 10.72 2.94 -1.55
N GLY A 32 11.19 1.92 -0.82
CA GLY A 32 12.15 2.06 0.28
C GLY A 32 13.44 2.74 -0.18
N VAL A 33 13.88 2.55 -1.43
CA VAL A 33 15.06 3.26 -1.97
C VAL A 33 14.87 4.77 -1.87
N SER A 34 13.70 5.27 -2.30
CA SER A 34 13.38 6.69 -2.21
C SER A 34 13.30 7.17 -0.76
N PHE A 35 12.70 6.38 0.14
CA PHE A 35 12.64 6.74 1.55
C PHE A 35 14.04 6.89 2.15
N GLY A 36 14.95 5.92 1.89
CA GLY A 36 16.33 5.98 2.36
C GLY A 36 17.06 7.22 1.85
N ALA A 37 17.01 7.48 0.55
CA ALA A 37 17.68 8.62 -0.07
C ALA A 37 17.11 9.96 0.42
N LEU A 38 15.78 10.10 0.48
CA LEU A 38 15.11 11.32 0.93
C LEU A 38 15.32 11.58 2.43
N SER A 39 15.46 10.52 3.24
CA SER A 39 15.76 10.68 4.68
C SER A 39 17.14 11.28 4.89
N VAL A 40 18.15 10.78 4.16
CA VAL A 40 19.51 11.35 4.20
C VAL A 40 19.54 12.77 3.64
N ALA A 41 18.82 13.03 2.54
CA ALA A 41 18.67 14.39 2.00
C ALA A 41 17.96 15.36 2.97
N ALA A 42 17.07 14.84 3.82
CA ALA A 42 16.44 15.59 4.91
C ALA A 42 17.36 15.79 6.13
N GLY A 43 18.59 15.28 6.10
CA GLY A 43 19.61 15.46 7.14
C GLY A 43 19.63 14.39 8.22
N LEU A 44 18.91 13.28 8.06
CA LEU A 44 18.98 12.15 8.99
C LEU A 44 20.26 11.34 8.74
N SER A 45 20.89 10.89 9.81
CA SER A 45 21.97 9.90 9.70
C SER A 45 21.44 8.55 9.22
N LEU A 46 22.33 7.69 8.73
CA LEU A 46 21.98 6.31 8.37
C LEU A 46 21.29 5.56 9.53
N GLY A 47 21.82 5.71 10.75
CA GLY A 47 21.25 5.10 11.95
C GLY A 47 19.84 5.61 12.27
N GLN A 48 19.61 6.92 12.16
CA GLN A 48 18.28 7.52 12.35
C GLN A 48 17.29 7.06 11.27
N THR A 49 17.73 7.01 10.02
CA THR A 49 16.93 6.52 8.88
C THR A 49 16.51 5.08 9.08
N MET A 50 17.44 4.20 9.47
CA MET A 50 17.14 2.79 9.72
C MET A 50 16.29 2.58 10.97
N ALA A 51 16.53 3.33 12.05
CA ALA A 51 15.69 3.27 13.24
C ALA A 51 14.25 3.69 12.93
N LEU A 52 14.07 4.78 12.19
CA LEU A 52 12.75 5.23 11.75
C LEU A 52 12.06 4.19 10.85
N SER A 53 12.82 3.55 9.96
CA SER A 53 12.31 2.50 9.08
C SER A 53 11.86 1.24 9.80
N LEU A 54 12.69 0.72 10.71
CA LEU A 54 12.43 -0.52 11.43
C LEU A 54 11.31 -0.36 12.47
N LEU A 55 11.31 0.77 13.19
CA LEU A 55 10.40 0.98 14.32
C LEU A 55 9.04 1.52 13.88
N MET A 56 9.00 2.48 12.96
CA MET A 56 7.72 3.10 12.57
C MET A 56 7.00 2.36 11.44
N PHE A 57 7.74 1.66 10.57
CA PHE A 57 7.27 0.76 9.51
C PHE A 57 5.81 0.95 9.06
N SER A 58 5.53 2.07 8.40
CA SER A 58 4.17 2.42 7.94
C SER A 58 4.17 3.09 6.57
N GLY A 59 5.35 3.30 5.98
CA GLY A 59 5.55 3.89 4.67
C GLY A 59 5.16 5.37 4.63
N GLY A 60 3.85 5.65 4.52
CA GLY A 60 3.31 7.00 4.37
C GLY A 60 3.68 7.94 5.52
N SER A 61 3.54 7.49 6.77
CA SER A 61 3.93 8.29 7.93
C SER A 61 5.42 8.61 7.93
N GLN A 62 6.27 7.72 7.40
CA GLN A 62 7.71 7.93 7.35
C GLN A 62 8.05 9.05 6.37
N PHE A 63 7.43 9.06 5.20
CA PHE A 63 7.56 10.15 4.24
C PHE A 63 7.03 11.48 4.79
N ALA A 64 5.91 11.46 5.51
CA ALA A 64 5.40 12.66 6.18
C ALA A 64 6.39 13.19 7.23
N PHE A 65 6.97 12.31 8.05
CA PHE A 65 7.96 12.69 9.05
C PHE A 65 9.16 13.39 8.40
N ILE A 66 9.79 12.75 7.41
CA ILE A 66 10.99 13.32 6.76
C ILE A 66 10.65 14.54 5.92
N GLY A 67 9.43 14.65 5.39
CA GLY A 67 8.97 15.85 4.69
C GLY A 67 8.92 17.07 5.62
N VAL A 68 8.43 16.89 6.85
CA VAL A 68 8.44 17.96 7.86
C VAL A 68 9.87 18.29 8.28
N VAL A 69 10.69 17.28 8.60
CA VAL A 69 12.09 17.48 9.00
C VAL A 69 12.90 18.19 7.90
N GLY A 70 12.79 17.74 6.65
CA GLY A 70 13.49 18.32 5.51
C GLY A 70 13.06 19.76 5.19
N SER A 71 11.85 20.14 5.58
CA SER A 71 11.36 21.54 5.50
C SER A 71 11.78 22.42 6.68
N ALA A 72 12.65 21.93 7.57
CA ALA A 72 13.03 22.58 8.84
C ALA A 72 11.83 22.78 9.80
N GLY A 73 10.84 21.89 9.75
CA GLY A 73 9.73 21.87 10.69
C GLY A 73 10.13 21.35 12.07
N THR A 74 9.28 21.59 13.06
CA THR A 74 9.56 21.17 14.44
C THR A 74 9.42 19.65 14.61
N PRO A 75 10.15 19.02 15.56
CA PRO A 75 9.97 17.60 15.87
C PRO A 75 8.53 17.25 16.24
N ALA A 76 7.84 18.14 16.97
CA ALA A 76 6.44 17.96 17.33
C ALA A 76 5.53 17.92 16.08
N ALA A 77 5.75 18.80 15.10
CA ALA A 77 5.01 18.78 13.85
C ALA A 77 5.28 17.50 13.04
N ALA A 78 6.54 17.03 13.02
CA ALA A 78 6.90 15.80 12.32
C ALA A 78 6.20 14.57 12.93
N VAL A 79 6.22 14.46 14.27
CA VAL A 79 5.52 13.40 15.01
C VAL A 79 4.00 13.50 14.85
N ALA A 80 3.43 14.70 14.92
CA ALA A 80 1.99 14.90 14.74
C ALA A 80 1.54 14.50 13.33
N THR A 81 2.29 14.88 12.31
CA THR A 81 1.98 14.54 10.91
C THR A 81 2.10 13.04 10.67
N ALA A 82 3.21 12.44 11.11
CA ALA A 82 3.42 11.00 11.02
C ALA A 82 2.35 10.21 11.78
N GLY A 83 2.01 10.66 12.99
CA GLY A 83 0.97 10.07 13.84
C GLY A 83 -0.41 10.16 13.20
N LEU A 84 -0.78 11.33 12.66
CA LEU A 84 -2.05 11.53 11.97
C LEU A 84 -2.22 10.56 10.79
N LEU A 85 -1.17 10.39 9.98
CA LEU A 85 -1.17 9.38 8.91
C LEU A 85 -1.19 7.95 9.46
N GLY A 86 -0.48 7.71 10.56
CA GLY A 86 -0.31 6.39 11.16
C GLY A 86 -1.58 5.85 11.82
N VAL A 87 -2.51 6.73 12.22
CA VAL A 87 -3.81 6.34 12.80
C VAL A 87 -4.54 5.34 11.89
N ARG A 88 -4.43 5.46 10.57
CA ARG A 88 -5.07 4.53 9.62
C ARG A 88 -4.65 3.07 9.84
N ASN A 89 -3.38 2.84 10.18
CA ASN A 89 -2.86 1.51 10.47
C ASN A 89 -3.52 0.92 11.73
N GLY A 90 -3.76 1.77 12.74
CA GLY A 90 -4.50 1.40 13.95
C GLY A 90 -5.97 1.05 13.66
N LEU A 91 -6.61 1.76 12.72
CA LEU A 91 -8.00 1.51 12.31
C LEU A 91 -8.19 0.17 11.60
N TYR A 92 -7.14 -0.42 11.03
CA TYR A 92 -7.19 -1.79 10.49
C TYR A 92 -7.19 -2.86 11.59
N GLY A 93 -6.78 -2.52 12.81
CA GLY A 93 -6.67 -3.45 13.93
C GLY A 93 -7.93 -4.29 14.16
N PRO A 94 -9.14 -3.69 14.31
CA PRO A 94 -10.40 -4.43 14.46
C PRO A 94 -10.74 -5.37 13.29
N GLN A 95 -10.32 -5.04 12.07
CA GLN A 95 -10.54 -5.88 10.88
C GLN A 95 -9.54 -7.05 10.81
N VAL A 96 -8.28 -6.78 11.15
CA VAL A 96 -7.17 -7.75 11.03
C VAL A 96 -7.09 -8.69 12.23
N ALA A 97 -7.41 -8.22 13.44
CA ALA A 97 -7.37 -9.02 14.66
C ALA A 97 -8.16 -10.35 14.58
N PRO A 98 -9.45 -10.37 14.19
CA PRO A 98 -10.21 -11.61 14.05
C PRO A 98 -9.71 -12.47 12.87
N LEU A 99 -9.18 -11.86 11.81
CA LEU A 99 -8.64 -12.56 10.64
C LEU A 99 -7.41 -13.41 11.01
N LEU A 100 -6.55 -12.88 11.88
CA LEU A 100 -5.30 -13.53 12.27
C LEU A 100 -5.42 -14.44 13.50
N GLY A 101 -6.38 -14.17 14.39
CA GLY A 101 -6.45 -14.86 15.69
C GLY A 101 -5.13 -14.78 16.45
N ALA A 102 -4.47 -13.61 16.43
CA ALA A 102 -3.15 -13.42 17.02
C ALA A 102 -3.25 -13.14 18.52
N HIS A 103 -2.48 -13.88 19.32
CA HIS A 103 -2.45 -13.76 20.79
C HIS A 103 -1.01 -13.54 21.29
N GLY A 104 -0.86 -13.00 22.50
CA GLY A 104 0.44 -12.80 23.15
C GLY A 104 1.41 -11.98 22.28
N GLY A 105 2.68 -12.39 22.21
CA GLY A 105 3.71 -11.72 21.40
C GLY A 105 3.40 -11.67 19.90
N ARG A 106 2.62 -12.63 19.36
CA ARG A 106 2.21 -12.59 17.95
C ARG A 106 1.27 -11.42 17.65
N ARG A 107 0.55 -10.91 18.65
CA ARG A 107 -0.28 -9.70 18.52
C ARG A 107 0.57 -8.46 18.28
N LEU A 108 1.72 -8.34 18.94
CA LEU A 108 2.64 -7.21 18.72
C LEU A 108 3.24 -7.27 17.32
N LEU A 109 3.65 -8.46 16.87
CA LEU A 109 4.14 -8.64 15.51
C LEU A 109 3.06 -8.36 14.47
N ALA A 110 1.83 -8.82 14.71
CA ALA A 110 0.69 -8.51 13.85
C ALA A 110 0.45 -7.00 13.79
N ALA A 111 0.49 -6.29 14.93
CA ALA A 111 0.36 -4.84 14.98
C ALA A 111 1.46 -4.14 14.18
N GLN A 112 2.73 -4.54 14.33
CA GLN A 112 3.83 -3.99 13.55
C GLN A 112 3.64 -4.21 12.06
N LEU A 113 3.18 -5.40 11.66
CA LEU A 113 2.97 -5.74 10.25
C LEU A 113 1.60 -5.29 9.72
N THR A 114 0.80 -4.56 10.48
CA THR A 114 -0.49 -4.01 10.02
C THR A 114 -0.23 -2.73 9.24
N ILE A 115 -0.15 -2.88 7.92
CA ILE A 115 0.03 -1.82 6.92
C ILE A 115 -1.03 -1.97 5.83
N ASP A 116 -1.15 -0.97 4.96
CA ASP A 116 -2.13 -0.98 3.86
C ASP A 116 -1.99 -2.26 3.01
N GLU A 117 -0.75 -2.63 2.68
CA GLU A 117 -0.43 -3.76 1.81
C GLU A 117 -0.83 -5.11 2.43
N SER A 118 -0.42 -5.38 3.66
CA SER A 118 -0.70 -6.66 4.34
C SER A 118 -2.18 -6.79 4.65
N THR A 119 -2.84 -5.69 5.02
CA THR A 119 -4.29 -5.64 5.23
C THR A 119 -5.04 -5.90 3.93
N ALA A 120 -4.66 -5.23 2.84
CA ALA A 120 -5.30 -5.39 1.53
C ALA A 120 -5.17 -6.83 1.00
N VAL A 121 -3.96 -7.41 1.02
CA VAL A 121 -3.77 -8.79 0.53
C VAL A 121 -4.46 -9.81 1.43
N GLY A 122 -4.41 -9.61 2.76
CA GLY A 122 -5.09 -10.49 3.71
C GLY A 122 -6.61 -10.47 3.55
N THR A 123 -7.20 -9.29 3.39
CA THR A 123 -8.66 -9.10 3.29
C THR A 123 -9.23 -9.33 1.89
N ALA A 124 -8.37 -9.44 0.87
CA ALA A 124 -8.76 -9.88 -0.47
C ALA A 124 -9.19 -11.36 -0.53
N HIS A 125 -8.95 -12.13 0.54
CA HIS A 125 -9.31 -13.53 0.64
C HIS A 125 -10.36 -13.74 1.75
N PRO A 126 -11.26 -14.73 1.61
CA PRO A 126 -12.16 -15.11 2.69
C PRO A 126 -11.40 -15.51 3.97
N PRO A 127 -12.00 -15.33 5.17
CA PRO A 127 -11.37 -15.72 6.43
C PRO A 127 -10.90 -17.18 6.40
N GLY A 128 -9.60 -17.41 6.58
CA GLY A 128 -9.02 -18.74 6.42
C GLY A 128 -7.50 -18.74 6.24
N PRO A 129 -6.91 -19.89 5.87
CA PRO A 129 -5.46 -20.01 5.67
C PRO A 129 -4.90 -19.06 4.61
N ALA A 130 -5.61 -18.85 3.50
CA ALA A 130 -5.17 -17.95 2.43
C ALA A 130 -5.12 -16.48 2.89
N ALA A 131 -6.14 -16.00 3.60
CA ALA A 131 -6.13 -14.65 4.19
C ALA A 131 -4.97 -14.44 5.17
N ARG A 132 -4.73 -15.41 6.07
CA ARG A 132 -3.60 -15.36 7.00
C ARG A 132 -2.26 -15.39 6.27
N ALA A 133 -2.12 -16.26 5.28
CA ALA A 133 -0.91 -16.33 4.47
C ALA A 133 -0.67 -15.01 3.73
N GLY A 134 -1.71 -14.45 3.10
CA GLY A 134 -1.67 -13.15 2.44
C GLY A 134 -1.18 -12.04 3.36
N PHE A 135 -1.73 -11.92 4.57
CA PHE A 135 -1.29 -10.93 5.55
C PHE A 135 0.17 -11.13 5.96
N TRP A 136 0.53 -12.34 6.44
CA TRP A 136 1.85 -12.59 7.01
C TRP A 136 2.97 -12.52 5.98
N TRP A 137 2.77 -13.09 4.78
CA TRP A 137 3.76 -13.03 3.72
C TRP A 137 3.94 -11.63 3.15
N THR A 138 2.85 -10.86 3.02
CA THR A 138 2.94 -9.47 2.55
C THR A 138 3.65 -8.63 3.59
N GLY A 139 3.22 -8.70 4.86
CA GLY A 139 3.84 -7.93 5.94
C GLY A 139 5.32 -8.24 6.09
N ALA A 140 5.70 -9.51 6.18
CA ALA A 140 7.10 -9.91 6.34
C ALA A 140 7.93 -9.59 5.09
N GLY A 141 7.39 -9.81 3.89
CA GLY A 141 8.06 -9.51 2.63
C GLY A 141 8.29 -8.01 2.44
N VAL A 142 7.25 -7.20 2.68
CA VAL A 142 7.37 -5.73 2.64
C VAL A 142 8.36 -5.29 3.71
N PHE A 143 8.29 -5.78 4.94
CA PHE A 143 9.22 -5.40 6.01
C PHE A 143 10.68 -5.65 5.62
N ALA A 144 10.99 -6.86 5.11
CA ALA A 144 12.33 -7.21 4.70
C ALA A 144 12.81 -6.36 3.52
N LEU A 145 12.05 -6.31 2.43
CA LEU A 145 12.45 -5.60 1.22
C LEU A 145 12.49 -4.09 1.43
N TRP A 146 11.50 -3.51 2.11
CA TRP A 146 11.46 -2.09 2.44
C TRP A 146 12.71 -1.66 3.21
N ASN A 147 13.08 -2.39 4.26
CA ASN A 147 14.25 -2.04 5.06
C ASN A 147 15.56 -2.27 4.29
N LEU A 148 15.65 -3.31 3.48
CA LEU A 148 16.81 -3.56 2.62
C LEU A 148 17.00 -2.44 1.59
N PHE A 149 15.93 -2.06 0.90
CA PHE A 149 15.97 -0.98 -0.08
C PHE A 149 16.14 0.39 0.57
N THR A 150 15.60 0.61 1.77
CA THR A 150 15.88 1.80 2.58
C THR A 150 17.36 1.91 2.91
N LEU A 151 17.99 0.82 3.35
CA LEU A 151 19.43 0.77 3.60
C LEU A 151 20.21 1.12 2.32
N GLY A 152 19.87 0.49 1.19
CA GLY A 152 20.51 0.78 -0.10
C GLY A 152 20.35 2.23 -0.54
N GLY A 153 19.14 2.79 -0.42
CA GLY A 153 18.86 4.19 -0.75
C GLY A 153 19.57 5.18 0.16
N ALA A 154 19.63 4.89 1.46
CA ALA A 154 20.33 5.72 2.44
C ALA A 154 21.85 5.70 2.22
N LEU A 155 22.44 4.52 1.97
CA LEU A 155 23.86 4.39 1.65
C LEU A 155 24.21 5.11 0.34
N LEU A 156 23.37 4.99 -0.69
CA LEU A 156 23.56 5.70 -1.95
C LEU A 156 23.44 7.22 -1.76
N GLY A 157 22.46 7.67 -0.97
CA GLY A 157 22.28 9.08 -0.64
C GLY A 157 23.48 9.66 0.14
N ASP A 158 24.00 8.91 1.12
CA ASP A 158 25.15 9.32 1.93
C ASP A 158 26.44 9.38 1.10
N ALA A 159 26.65 8.39 0.22
CA ALA A 159 27.79 8.35 -0.68
C ALA A 159 27.82 9.50 -1.71
N LEU A 160 26.66 10.04 -2.10
CA LEU A 160 26.55 11.18 -3.01
C LEU A 160 26.92 12.52 -2.35
N GLY A 161 27.05 12.57 -1.02
CA GLY A 161 27.33 13.80 -0.28
C GLY A 161 26.13 14.76 -0.30
N ASP A 162 26.37 16.07 -0.33
CA ASP A 162 25.29 17.07 -0.33
C ASP A 162 24.51 17.05 -1.66
N PRO A 163 23.26 16.54 -1.68
CA PRO A 163 22.49 16.37 -2.92
C PRO A 163 22.15 17.70 -3.60
N ARG A 164 22.12 18.80 -2.83
CA ARG A 164 21.80 20.15 -3.35
C ARG A 164 22.85 20.64 -4.33
N ARG A 165 24.10 20.19 -4.19
CA ARG A 165 25.21 20.57 -5.09
C ARG A 165 25.01 20.08 -6.52
N TYR A 166 24.21 19.04 -6.69
CA TYR A 166 23.96 18.38 -7.97
C TYR A 166 22.50 18.52 -8.44
N GLY A 167 21.66 19.28 -7.72
CA GLY A 167 20.21 19.37 -7.97
C GLY A 167 19.47 18.05 -7.77
N LEU A 168 20.06 17.13 -6.99
CA LEU A 168 19.53 15.78 -6.78
C LEU A 168 18.42 15.74 -5.73
N ASP A 169 18.19 16.83 -5.00
CA ASP A 169 17.06 17.00 -4.10
C ASP A 169 15.71 16.99 -4.85
N ALA A 170 15.62 17.72 -5.96
CA ALA A 170 14.46 17.67 -6.85
C ALA A 170 14.37 16.32 -7.58
N ALA A 171 15.51 15.73 -7.97
CA ALA A 171 15.54 14.43 -8.63
C ALA A 171 15.04 13.30 -7.73
N ALA A 172 15.37 13.31 -6.44
CA ALA A 172 14.89 12.32 -5.48
C ALA A 172 13.36 12.41 -5.30
N ALA A 173 12.80 13.62 -5.24
CA ALA A 173 11.35 13.83 -5.22
C ALA A 173 10.68 13.38 -6.53
N ALA A 174 11.29 13.68 -7.68
CA ALA A 174 10.80 13.24 -8.99
C ALA A 174 10.85 11.71 -9.16
N ALA A 175 11.91 11.06 -8.68
CA ALA A 175 12.04 9.61 -8.68
C ALA A 175 10.97 8.95 -7.79
N PHE A 176 10.70 9.51 -6.61
CA PHE A 176 9.59 9.08 -5.76
C PHE A 176 8.24 9.23 -6.49
N LEU A 177 7.98 10.38 -7.12
CA LEU A 177 6.75 10.60 -7.88
C LEU A 177 6.61 9.60 -9.03
N ALA A 178 7.69 9.34 -9.78
CA ALA A 178 7.70 8.37 -10.88
C ALA A 178 7.39 6.94 -10.38
N LEU A 179 7.90 6.58 -9.20
CA LEU A 179 7.63 5.31 -8.56
C LEU A 179 6.18 5.18 -8.08
N VAL A 180 5.59 6.26 -7.54
CA VAL A 180 4.20 6.29 -7.07
C VAL A 180 3.19 6.46 -8.22
N TRP A 181 3.62 6.99 -9.37
CA TRP A 181 2.76 7.31 -10.51
C TRP A 181 1.85 6.15 -10.98
N PRO A 182 2.33 4.90 -11.10
CA PRO A 182 1.47 3.76 -11.45
C PRO A 182 0.33 3.52 -10.44
N ARG A 183 0.55 3.78 -9.14
CA ARG A 183 -0.49 3.67 -8.11
C ARG A 183 -1.56 4.75 -8.25
N LEU A 184 -1.22 5.92 -8.80
CA LEU A 184 -2.16 7.02 -9.06
C LEU A 184 -2.93 6.86 -10.38
N THR A 185 -2.43 6.05 -11.31
CA THR A 185 -2.96 5.98 -12.69
C THR A 185 -3.83 4.76 -13.00
N GLY A 186 -4.02 3.84 -12.05
CA GLY A 186 -4.91 2.69 -12.20
C GLY A 186 -6.37 3.04 -12.55
N ALA A 187 -7.18 2.02 -12.88
CA ALA A 187 -8.54 2.15 -13.44
C ALA A 187 -9.51 2.98 -12.57
N GLN A 188 -9.24 3.14 -11.27
CA GLN A 188 -10.00 3.95 -10.31
C GLN A 188 -9.22 5.19 -9.80
N GLY A 189 -8.07 5.49 -10.41
CA GLY A 189 -7.10 6.49 -9.93
C GLY A 189 -7.51 7.95 -10.11
N ARG A 190 -8.67 8.26 -10.72
CA ARG A 190 -9.11 9.65 -10.92
C ARG A 190 -9.28 10.38 -9.59
N LEU A 191 -9.94 9.76 -8.62
CA LEU A 191 -10.12 10.34 -7.29
C LEU A 191 -8.77 10.51 -6.59
N ALA A 192 -7.89 9.49 -6.63
CA ALA A 192 -6.55 9.58 -6.05
C ALA A 192 -5.73 10.74 -6.65
N ARG A 193 -5.80 10.94 -7.97
CA ARG A 193 -5.16 12.08 -8.65
C ARG A 193 -5.75 13.43 -8.23
N LEU A 194 -7.08 13.52 -8.11
CA LEU A 194 -7.75 14.74 -7.66
C LEU A 194 -7.38 15.10 -6.21
N VAL A 195 -7.36 14.10 -5.33
CA VAL A 195 -6.94 14.27 -3.93
C VAL A 195 -5.47 14.69 -3.86
N ALA A 196 -4.59 14.03 -4.61
CA ALA A 196 -3.17 14.39 -4.67
C ALA A 196 -2.99 15.83 -5.20
N ALA A 197 -3.70 16.20 -6.27
CA ALA A 197 -3.64 17.56 -6.81
C ALA A 197 -4.17 18.61 -5.81
N ALA A 198 -5.30 18.34 -5.15
CA ALA A 198 -5.85 19.22 -4.13
C ALA A 198 -4.90 19.38 -2.93
N ALA A 199 -4.29 18.29 -2.48
CA ALA A 199 -3.30 18.30 -1.41
C ALA A 199 -2.05 19.11 -1.80
N VAL A 200 -1.54 18.96 -3.03
CA VAL A 200 -0.43 19.76 -3.56
C VAL A 200 -0.79 21.24 -3.63
N VAL A 201 -1.96 21.59 -4.17
CA VAL A 201 -2.42 22.98 -4.24
C VAL A 201 -2.56 23.59 -2.85
N ALA A 202 -3.17 22.86 -1.90
CA ALA A 202 -3.32 23.32 -0.52
C ALA A 202 -1.95 23.54 0.15
N ALA A 203 -1.00 22.62 -0.04
CA ALA A 203 0.35 22.76 0.50
C ALA A 203 1.04 24.00 -0.11
N LEU A 204 1.11 24.11 -1.44
CA LEU A 204 1.79 25.21 -2.11
C LEU A 204 1.17 26.58 -1.79
N ALA A 205 -0.16 26.66 -1.72
CA ALA A 205 -0.86 27.90 -1.39
C ALA A 205 -0.62 28.36 0.05
N THR A 206 -0.34 27.43 0.98
CA THR A 206 -0.16 27.74 2.41
C THR A 206 1.30 27.84 2.85
N THR A 207 2.24 27.28 2.08
CA THR A 207 3.70 27.39 2.31
C THR A 207 4.20 28.81 2.61
N PRO A 208 3.81 29.88 1.88
CA PRO A 208 4.36 31.20 2.16
C PRO A 208 3.79 31.85 3.44
N PHE A 209 2.71 31.31 4.01
CA PHE A 209 1.99 31.94 5.12
C PHE A 209 2.12 31.18 6.44
N LEU A 210 2.45 29.89 6.39
CA LEU A 210 2.43 29.01 7.56
C LEU A 210 3.83 28.51 7.93
N PRO A 211 4.08 28.22 9.22
CA PRO A 211 5.32 27.59 9.65
C PRO A 211 5.58 26.25 8.96
N ALA A 212 6.86 25.89 8.85
CA ALA A 212 7.29 24.61 8.30
C ALA A 212 6.59 23.42 8.99
N GLY A 213 6.08 22.49 8.17
CA GLY A 213 5.31 21.33 8.59
C GLY A 213 3.79 21.51 8.61
N VAL A 214 3.26 22.73 8.80
CA VAL A 214 1.81 22.98 8.79
C VAL A 214 1.18 22.75 7.41
N PRO A 215 1.79 23.18 6.28
CA PRO A 215 1.28 22.86 4.94
C PRO A 215 1.13 21.35 4.69
N VAL A 216 2.05 20.54 5.24
CA VAL A 216 2.02 19.07 5.12
C VAL A 216 0.86 18.47 5.92
N LEU A 217 0.60 18.99 7.12
CA LEU A 217 -0.58 18.60 7.93
C LEU A 217 -1.88 18.92 7.20
N LEU A 218 -1.98 20.07 6.54
CA LEU A 218 -3.16 20.45 5.76
C LEU A 218 -3.35 19.53 4.54
N ALA A 219 -2.27 19.21 3.82
CA ALA A 219 -2.31 18.25 2.72
C ALA A 219 -2.80 16.86 3.19
N ALA A 220 -2.31 16.40 4.34
CA ALA A 220 -2.77 15.17 4.97
C ALA A 220 -4.26 15.23 5.35
N ALA A 221 -4.72 16.34 5.93
CA ALA A 221 -6.11 16.55 6.30
C ALA A 221 -7.04 16.52 5.08
N VAL A 222 -6.63 17.11 3.95
CA VAL A 222 -7.39 17.03 2.69
C VAL A 222 -7.57 15.57 2.26
N ALA A 223 -6.49 14.77 2.28
CA ALA A 223 -6.57 13.36 1.90
C ALA A 223 -7.50 12.55 2.83
N ILE A 224 -7.42 12.78 4.13
CA ILE A 224 -8.28 12.12 5.13
C ILE A 224 -9.74 12.51 4.92
N LEU A 225 -10.03 13.81 4.81
CA LEU A 225 -11.39 14.31 4.66
C LEU A 225 -12.05 13.72 3.41
N VAL A 226 -11.37 13.73 2.27
CA VAL A 226 -11.91 13.14 1.05
C VAL A 226 -12.11 11.64 1.21
N GLY A 227 -11.14 10.92 1.81
CA GLY A 227 -11.26 9.49 2.08
C GLY A 227 -12.47 9.13 2.95
N MET A 228 -12.80 9.95 3.94
CA MET A 228 -14.00 9.77 4.79
C MET A 228 -15.32 10.00 4.03
N LEU A 229 -15.31 10.91 3.06
CA LEU A 229 -16.51 11.30 2.31
C LEU A 229 -16.78 10.39 1.10
N THR A 230 -15.77 9.63 0.64
CA THR A 230 -15.89 8.75 -0.51
C THR A 230 -16.32 7.35 -0.09
N PRO A 231 -17.48 6.85 -0.54
CA PRO A 231 -17.91 5.49 -0.23
C PRO A 231 -16.92 4.46 -0.76
N VAL A 232 -16.52 3.51 0.08
CA VAL A 232 -15.74 2.34 -0.35
C VAL A 232 -16.64 1.51 -1.27
N GLN A 233 -16.32 1.48 -2.57
CA GLN A 233 -17.01 0.59 -3.50
C GLN A 233 -16.68 -0.87 -3.15
N PRO A 234 -17.69 -1.73 -2.88
CA PRO A 234 -17.44 -3.13 -2.65
C PRO A 234 -16.79 -3.77 -3.89
N PRO A 235 -15.80 -4.65 -3.72
CA PRO A 235 -15.30 -5.45 -4.84
C PRO A 235 -16.46 -6.29 -5.40
N GLY A 236 -16.87 -6.04 -6.66
CA GLY A 236 -17.87 -6.88 -7.36
C GLY A 236 -19.00 -6.14 -8.10
N SER A 237 -19.11 -4.81 -8.03
CA SER A 237 -20.21 -4.07 -8.68
C SER A 237 -20.11 -3.98 -10.23
N GLY A 238 -19.08 -4.59 -10.85
CA GLY A 238 -18.84 -4.52 -12.29
C GLY A 238 -19.48 -5.63 -13.13
N ILE A 239 -20.09 -6.67 -12.53
CA ILE A 239 -20.77 -7.73 -13.27
C ILE A 239 -22.04 -8.14 -12.52
N GLN A 240 -23.05 -7.26 -12.52
CA GLN A 240 -24.42 -7.73 -12.36
C GLN A 240 -24.90 -8.13 -13.76
N PRO A 241 -25.03 -9.43 -14.09
CA PRO A 241 -25.63 -9.81 -15.36
C PRO A 241 -27.01 -9.16 -15.46
N ASP A 242 -27.27 -8.51 -16.60
CA ASP A 242 -28.54 -7.86 -16.88
C ASP A 242 -29.68 -8.86 -16.60
N PRO A 243 -30.59 -8.59 -15.64
CA PRO A 243 -31.71 -9.46 -15.34
C PRO A 243 -32.63 -9.72 -16.54
N ARG A 244 -32.51 -8.90 -17.60
CA ARG A 244 -33.24 -9.06 -18.86
C ARG A 244 -32.66 -10.15 -19.77
N ALA A 245 -31.35 -10.43 -19.68
CA ALA A 245 -30.72 -11.50 -20.48
C ALA A 245 -31.18 -12.90 -20.05
N ALA A 246 -31.61 -13.06 -18.79
CA ALA A 246 -32.15 -14.32 -18.27
C ALA A 246 -33.64 -14.56 -18.62
N ARG A 247 -34.31 -13.59 -19.27
CA ARG A 247 -35.75 -13.67 -19.59
C ARG A 247 -36.04 -13.97 -21.06
N ASP A 248 -35.03 -14.10 -21.91
CA ASP A 248 -35.27 -14.39 -23.33
C ASP A 248 -35.42 -15.91 -23.55
N PRO A 249 -36.63 -16.43 -23.85
CA PRO A 249 -36.85 -17.87 -24.02
C PRO A 249 -36.33 -18.39 -25.37
N ALA A 250 -35.83 -17.52 -26.24
CA ALA A 250 -35.56 -17.81 -27.65
C ALA A 250 -34.28 -18.62 -27.92
N THR A 251 -33.44 -18.91 -26.92
CA THR A 251 -32.14 -19.59 -27.09
C THR A 251 -32.11 -21.02 -26.58
N ARG A 252 -33.26 -21.64 -26.25
CA ARG A 252 -33.32 -22.97 -25.62
C ARG A 252 -33.88 -24.10 -26.50
N GLN A 253 -33.88 -23.93 -27.81
CA GLN A 253 -34.15 -25.02 -28.76
C GLN A 253 -33.02 -25.00 -29.78
N ASP A 254 -32.19 -26.04 -29.74
CA ASP A 254 -31.37 -26.61 -30.83
C ASP A 254 -30.23 -27.41 -30.19
N ASP A 255 -30.56 -28.54 -29.55
CA ASP A 255 -29.63 -29.63 -29.26
C ASP A 255 -30.44 -30.82 -28.70
N GLU A 256 -31.22 -31.47 -29.57
CA GLU A 256 -31.60 -32.87 -29.37
C GLU A 256 -30.72 -33.76 -30.27
N PRO A 257 -30.12 -34.85 -29.76
CA PRO A 257 -29.38 -35.79 -30.60
C PRO A 257 -30.34 -36.74 -31.33
N GLU A 258 -30.30 -36.76 -32.66
CA GLU A 258 -30.95 -37.79 -33.48
C GLU A 258 -30.28 -39.15 -33.26
N GLU A 259 -30.90 -39.98 -32.41
CA GLU A 259 -30.60 -41.40 -32.27
C GLU A 259 -31.66 -42.23 -33.01
N GLY A 260 -31.23 -42.86 -34.11
CA GLY A 260 -31.62 -44.21 -34.50
C GLY A 260 -32.99 -44.45 -35.14
N ALA A 261 -33.00 -44.69 -36.46
CA ALA A 261 -33.94 -45.63 -37.07
C ALA A 261 -33.31 -46.30 -38.31
N ARG A 262 -33.02 -47.61 -38.19
CA ARG A 262 -32.95 -48.54 -39.34
C ARG A 262 -34.38 -48.92 -39.77
N PRO A 263 -34.58 -49.46 -40.98
CA PRO A 263 -34.31 -50.89 -41.23
C PRO A 263 -33.22 -51.14 -42.28
#